data_AF-A0A1F8RB97-F1
#
_entry.id   AF-A0A1F8RB97-F1
#
_cell.length_a   1.000
_cell.length_b   1.000
_cell.length_c   1.000
_cell.angle_alpha   90.00
_cell.angle_beta   90.00
_cell.angle_gamma   90.00
#
_symmetry.space_group_name_H-M   'P 1'
#
loop_
_entity.id
_entity.type
_entity.pdbx_description
1 polymer ?
#
loop_
_entity_poly.entity_id
_entity_poly.type
_entity_poly.pdbx_seq_one_letter_code
_entity_poly.pdbx_strand_id
1 'polypeptide(L)'
;MPPSPTAIATDTATPPRPPTPSCAITSGGLTLSGAYISWSVQNNGATPVVLSNLEVGWPDVPDSQRLHEVSWRGGTIAEGNDDQPPSLLPGEMNWLGTSAERELGPNASTELQLEFQDPLLPNGYSVTLTFDNGCTVTANN
;
A
#
# COMPACT_ATOMS: atom_id res chain seq x y z
N MET A 1 -18.03 44.59 -50.66
CA MET A 1 -17.82 43.52 -49.66
C MET A 1 -16.77 44.01 -48.66
N PRO A 2 -17.13 44.25 -47.38
CA PRO A 2 -16.15 44.49 -46.31
C PRO A 2 -15.63 43.15 -45.73
N PRO A 3 -14.42 43.09 -45.13
CA PRO A 3 -13.83 41.86 -44.63
C PRO A 3 -14.48 41.39 -43.31
N SER A 4 -14.55 40.05 -43.16
CA SER A 4 -15.11 39.34 -42.00
C SER A 4 -14.31 39.61 -40.72
N PRO A 5 -14.96 39.79 -39.55
CA PRO A 5 -14.25 39.90 -38.27
C PRO A 5 -13.74 38.53 -37.83
N THR A 6 -12.45 38.46 -37.49
CA THR A 6 -11.81 37.27 -36.91
C THR A 6 -12.13 37.22 -35.42
N ALA A 7 -12.80 36.16 -34.96
CA ALA A 7 -13.07 35.92 -33.54
C ALA A 7 -11.77 35.49 -32.83
N ILE A 8 -11.46 36.15 -31.71
CA ILE A 8 -10.34 35.81 -30.82
C ILE A 8 -10.84 34.74 -29.84
N ALA A 9 -10.25 33.55 -29.90
CA ALA A 9 -10.50 32.50 -28.92
C ALA A 9 -9.76 32.85 -27.62
N THR A 10 -10.49 32.91 -26.51
CA THR A 10 -9.93 33.11 -25.17
C THR A 10 -9.49 31.76 -24.61
N ASP A 11 -8.19 31.48 -24.60
CA ASP A 11 -7.64 30.31 -23.92
C ASP A 11 -7.93 30.42 -22.41
N THR A 12 -8.73 29.48 -21.92
CA THR A 12 -9.00 29.33 -20.49
C THR A 12 -7.80 28.64 -19.85
N ALA A 13 -6.93 29.41 -19.19
CA ALA A 13 -5.81 28.86 -18.43
C ALA A 13 -6.33 27.93 -17.32
N THR A 14 -5.96 26.65 -17.37
CA THR A 14 -6.21 25.69 -16.30
C THR A 14 -5.36 26.07 -15.09
N PRO A 15 -5.91 26.12 -13.86
CA PRO A 15 -5.11 26.39 -12.67
C PRO A 15 -3.95 25.38 -12.53
N PRO A 16 -2.78 25.79 -12.04
CA PRO A 16 -1.67 24.88 -11.81
C PRO A 16 -2.11 23.77 -10.85
N ARG A 17 -1.92 22.51 -11.26
CA ARG A 17 -2.12 21.38 -10.35
C ARG A 17 -1.20 21.57 -9.14
N PRO A 18 -1.69 21.43 -7.90
CA PRO A 18 -0.84 21.48 -6.72
C PRO A 18 0.36 20.54 -6.88
N PRO A 19 1.55 20.90 -6.35
CA PRO A 19 2.70 20.01 -6.39
C PRO A 19 2.31 18.68 -5.76
N THR A 20 2.52 17.58 -6.49
CA THR A 20 2.31 16.23 -5.94
C THR A 20 3.29 16.09 -4.77
N PRO A 21 2.84 15.74 -3.56
CA PRO A 21 3.76 15.53 -2.44
C PRO A 21 4.79 14.48 -2.87
N SER A 22 6.07 14.82 -2.76
CA SER A 22 7.16 13.90 -3.09
C SER A 22 7.03 12.68 -2.19
N CYS A 23 6.88 11.51 -2.77
CA CYS A 23 6.75 10.30 -1.97
C CYS A 23 8.10 9.98 -1.31
N ALA A 24 8.18 10.19 0.01
CA ALA A 24 9.38 9.96 0.80
C ALA A 24 9.38 8.58 1.50
N ILE A 25 8.43 7.72 1.15
CA ILE A 25 8.35 6.36 1.69
C ILE A 25 9.35 5.48 0.95
N THR A 26 10.21 4.82 1.70
CA THR A 26 11.16 3.82 1.20
C THR A 26 10.93 2.50 1.90
N SER A 27 11.44 1.43 1.32
CA SER A 27 11.25 0.09 1.86
C SER A 27 12.47 -0.81 1.61
N GLY A 28 12.57 -1.87 2.39
CA GLY A 28 13.59 -2.90 2.25
C GLY A 28 13.15 -4.04 1.31
N GLY A 29 13.85 -5.18 1.38
CA GLY A 29 13.40 -6.41 0.72
C GLY A 29 12.33 -7.15 1.52
N LEU A 30 11.49 -7.93 0.85
CA LEU A 30 10.63 -8.91 1.50
C LEU A 30 11.48 -10.05 2.05
N THR A 31 11.21 -10.44 3.29
CA THR A 31 11.83 -11.61 3.93
C THR A 31 10.76 -12.65 4.19
N LEU A 32 10.97 -13.88 3.74
CA LEU A 32 10.08 -15.01 3.97
C LEU A 32 10.67 -15.90 5.06
N SER A 33 9.85 -16.27 6.05
CA SER A 33 10.27 -17.16 7.13
C SER A 33 9.10 -17.97 7.66
N GLY A 34 9.10 -19.28 7.37
CA GLY A 34 8.02 -20.18 7.77
C GLY A 34 6.70 -19.77 7.12
N ALA A 35 5.76 -19.29 7.93
CA ALA A 35 4.45 -18.80 7.48
C ALA A 35 4.37 -17.25 7.40
N TYR A 36 5.49 -16.54 7.59
CA TYR A 36 5.52 -15.09 7.72
C TYR A 36 6.26 -14.39 6.59
N ILE A 37 5.68 -13.31 6.10
CA ILE A 37 6.37 -12.30 5.27
C ILE A 37 6.61 -11.08 6.14
N SER A 38 7.87 -10.65 6.22
CA SER A 38 8.29 -9.43 6.91
C SER A 38 8.83 -8.40 5.93
N TRP A 39 8.42 -7.14 6.10
CA TRP A 39 8.86 -6.05 5.24
C TRP A 39 9.09 -4.74 6.01
N SER A 40 10.32 -4.23 5.97
CA SER A 40 10.66 -2.94 6.57
C SER A 40 10.22 -1.78 5.68
N VAL A 41 9.50 -0.82 6.25
CA VAL A 41 9.01 0.39 5.59
C VAL A 41 9.42 1.62 6.41
N GLN A 42 9.87 2.67 5.74
CA GLN A 42 10.33 3.91 6.38
C GLN A 42 9.71 5.13 5.72
N ASN A 43 9.24 6.06 6.54
CA ASN A 43 8.82 7.38 6.11
C ASN A 43 9.98 8.37 6.28
N ASN A 44 10.63 8.78 5.19
CA ASN A 44 11.67 9.83 5.21
C ASN A 44 11.09 11.24 5.04
N GLY A 45 9.77 11.36 5.07
CA GLY A 45 9.06 12.62 4.96
C GLY A 45 9.02 13.39 6.28
N ALA A 46 8.70 14.68 6.17
CA ALA A 46 8.50 15.55 7.33
C ALA A 46 7.09 15.46 7.94
N THR A 47 6.17 14.75 7.28
CA THR A 47 4.77 14.59 7.70
C THR A 47 4.45 13.12 7.98
N PRO A 48 3.57 12.81 8.95
CA PRO A 48 3.04 11.46 9.11
C PRO A 48 2.24 11.04 7.88
N VAL A 49 2.12 9.73 7.67
CA VAL A 49 1.30 9.12 6.62
C VAL A 49 0.49 7.97 7.21
N VAL A 50 -0.69 7.69 6.67
CA VAL A 50 -1.55 6.61 7.15
C VAL A 50 -1.69 5.54 6.08
N LEU A 51 -1.44 4.28 6.45
CA LEU A 51 -1.69 3.15 5.56
C LEU A 51 -3.20 3.07 5.25
N SER A 52 -3.52 3.27 3.97
CA SER A 52 -4.89 3.36 3.48
C SER A 52 -5.31 2.09 2.74
N ASN A 53 -4.39 1.49 1.97
CA ASN A 53 -4.64 0.25 1.24
C ASN A 53 -3.42 -0.67 1.32
N LEU A 54 -3.67 -1.98 1.41
CA LEU A 54 -2.65 -3.02 1.28
C LEU A 54 -3.15 -4.07 0.29
N GLU A 55 -2.31 -4.40 -0.68
CA GLU A 55 -2.54 -5.49 -1.63
C GLU A 55 -1.43 -6.52 -1.47
N VAL A 56 -1.81 -7.78 -1.26
CA VAL A 56 -0.89 -8.91 -1.13
C VAL A 56 -1.20 -9.91 -2.24
N GLY A 57 -0.33 -9.95 -3.24
CA GLY A 57 -0.30 -11.03 -4.22
C GLY A 57 0.46 -12.23 -3.64
N TRP A 58 -0.14 -13.40 -3.75
CA TRP A 58 0.45 -14.67 -3.33
C TRP A 58 0.01 -15.80 -4.29
N PRO A 59 0.74 -16.92 -4.35
CA PRO A 59 0.49 -17.97 -5.34
C PRO A 59 -0.90 -18.62 -5.19
N ASP A 60 -1.66 -18.68 -6.29
CA ASP A 60 -2.92 -19.43 -6.37
C ASP A 60 -2.62 -20.93 -6.56
N VAL A 61 -2.52 -21.66 -5.44
CA VAL A 61 -2.24 -23.10 -5.42
C VAL A 61 -3.35 -23.87 -4.71
N PRO A 62 -3.57 -25.16 -5.06
CA PRO A 62 -4.69 -25.96 -4.54
C PRO A 62 -4.68 -26.14 -3.02
N ASP A 63 -3.48 -26.15 -2.41
CA ASP A 63 -3.31 -26.06 -0.97
C ASP A 63 -3.37 -24.57 -0.60
N SER A 64 -4.57 -24.09 -0.27
CA SER A 64 -4.86 -22.67 -0.08
C SER A 64 -3.92 -22.04 0.96
N GLN A 65 -2.94 -21.25 0.55
CA GLN A 65 -2.15 -20.42 1.46
C GLN A 65 -2.98 -19.23 1.91
N ARG A 66 -3.68 -19.37 3.03
CA ARG A 66 -4.67 -18.37 3.45
C ARG A 66 -3.96 -17.24 4.20
N LEU A 67 -4.16 -15.99 3.78
CA LEU A 67 -3.69 -14.84 4.56
C LEU A 67 -4.56 -14.73 5.81
N HIS A 68 -3.93 -14.80 6.98
CA HIS A 68 -4.60 -14.93 8.28
C HIS A 68 -4.55 -13.64 9.08
N GLU A 69 -3.38 -13.02 9.15
CA GLU A 69 -3.16 -11.83 9.95
C GLU A 69 -2.26 -10.84 9.22
N VAL A 70 -2.56 -9.55 9.40
CA VAL A 70 -1.68 -8.45 9.02
C VAL A 70 -1.37 -7.62 10.26
N SER A 71 -0.09 -7.55 10.60
CA SER A 71 0.42 -6.75 11.70
C SER A 71 1.26 -5.58 11.17
N TRP A 72 1.11 -4.42 11.79
CA TRP A 72 1.81 -3.18 11.46
C TRP A 72 2.31 -2.53 12.75
N ARG A 73 3.60 -2.17 12.79
CA ARG A 73 4.23 -1.60 14.01
C ARG A 73 4.10 -2.51 15.24
N GLY A 74 4.01 -3.82 15.02
CA GLY A 74 3.84 -4.83 16.07
C GLY A 74 2.41 -4.95 16.62
N GLY A 75 1.43 -4.27 16.04
CA GLY A 75 0.01 -4.42 16.35
C GLY A 75 -0.77 -5.03 15.18
N THR A 76 -1.73 -5.90 15.46
CA THR A 76 -2.61 -6.49 14.45
C THR A 76 -3.57 -5.44 13.91
N ILE A 77 -3.53 -5.18 12.59
CA ILE A 77 -4.37 -4.19 11.91
C ILE A 77 -5.43 -4.82 11.01
N ALA A 78 -5.32 -6.12 10.71
CA ALA A 78 -6.37 -6.91 10.09
C ALA A 78 -6.19 -8.38 10.50
N GLU A 79 -7.29 -9.07 10.76
CA GLU A 79 -7.29 -10.51 11.05
C GLU A 79 -8.49 -11.16 10.35
N GLY A 80 -8.36 -12.42 9.97
CA GLY A 80 -9.41 -13.17 9.30
C GLY A 80 -8.84 -14.37 8.57
N ASN A 81 -9.52 -14.80 7.51
CA ASN A 81 -8.96 -15.74 6.56
C ASN A 81 -9.37 -15.30 5.16
N ASP A 82 -8.38 -14.95 4.36
CA ASP A 82 -8.57 -14.71 2.94
C ASP A 82 -7.98 -15.88 2.15
N ASP A 83 -8.85 -16.55 1.41
CA ASP A 83 -8.57 -17.80 0.72
C ASP A 83 -8.33 -17.57 -0.77
N GLN A 84 -8.40 -16.31 -1.22
CA GLN A 84 -8.32 -15.95 -2.63
C GLN A 84 -7.24 -14.89 -2.86
N PRO A 85 -6.17 -15.20 -3.62
CA PRO A 85 -5.24 -14.17 -4.04
C PRO A 85 -5.82 -13.34 -5.19
N PRO A 86 -5.45 -12.05 -5.31
CA PRO A 86 -4.70 -11.27 -4.32
C PRO A 86 -5.60 -10.86 -3.16
N SER A 87 -5.01 -10.78 -1.97
CA SER A 87 -5.68 -10.20 -0.82
C SER A 87 -5.67 -8.69 -0.88
N LEU A 88 -6.83 -8.07 -0.63
CA LEU A 88 -7.01 -6.62 -0.62
C LEU A 88 -7.47 -6.17 0.77
N LEU A 89 -6.86 -5.09 1.27
CA LEU A 89 -7.16 -4.48 2.55
C LEU A 89 -7.39 -2.97 2.37
N PRO A 90 -8.56 -2.43 2.75
CA PRO A 90 -9.71 -3.18 3.27
C PRO A 90 -10.38 -4.03 2.17
N GLY A 91 -10.78 -5.24 2.52
CA GLY A 91 -11.45 -6.19 1.62
C GLY A 91 -12.14 -7.29 2.44
N GLU A 92 -11.84 -8.56 2.18
CA GLU A 92 -12.38 -9.70 2.97
C GLU A 92 -11.96 -9.60 4.44
N MET A 93 -10.71 -9.21 4.68
CA MET A 93 -10.25 -8.79 5.99
C MET A 93 -10.48 -7.28 6.13
N ASN A 94 -11.24 -6.88 7.15
CA ASN A 94 -11.47 -5.47 7.43
C ASN A 94 -10.33 -4.91 8.30
N TRP A 95 -10.14 -3.58 8.25
CA TRP A 95 -9.24 -2.93 9.20
C TRP A 95 -9.76 -3.08 10.63
N LEU A 96 -8.88 -3.53 11.52
CA LEU A 96 -9.08 -3.44 12.96
C LEU A 96 -8.66 -2.06 13.46
N GLY A 97 -9.25 -1.68 14.61
CA GLY A 97 -8.88 -0.50 15.35
C GLY A 97 -9.08 0.82 14.59
N THR A 98 -8.14 1.75 14.74
CA THR A 98 -8.25 3.13 14.21
C THR A 98 -7.17 3.45 13.19
N SER A 99 -7.35 4.52 12.42
CA SER A 99 -6.33 5.01 11.48
C SER A 99 -5.01 5.39 12.16
N ALA A 100 -5.03 5.74 13.44
CA ALA A 100 -3.82 6.10 14.21
C ALA A 100 -2.86 4.91 14.39
N GLU A 101 -3.37 3.68 14.47
CA GLU A 101 -2.53 2.47 14.57
C GLU A 101 -1.83 2.16 13.26
N ARG A 102 -2.42 2.61 12.14
CA ARG A 102 -1.85 2.53 10.78
C ARG A 102 -1.01 3.74 10.39
N GLU A 103 -0.86 4.71 11.28
CA GLU A 103 -0.02 5.88 11.03
C GLU A 103 1.46 5.54 11.16
N LEU A 104 2.26 6.04 10.22
CA LEU A 104 3.71 6.04 10.24
C LEU A 104 4.21 7.48 10.34
N GLY A 105 4.75 7.82 11.51
CA GLY A 105 5.26 9.15 11.81
C GLY A 105 6.41 9.60 10.91
N PRO A 106 6.76 10.89 10.93
CA PRO A 106 7.88 11.42 10.15
C PRO A 106 9.22 10.84 10.63
N ASN A 107 10.09 10.49 9.68
CA ASN A 107 11.38 9.84 9.92
C ASN A 107 11.30 8.51 10.69
N ALA A 108 10.11 7.90 10.78
CA ALA A 108 9.90 6.64 11.48
C ALA A 108 10.04 5.45 10.53
N SER A 109 10.52 4.33 11.07
CA SER A 109 10.55 3.02 10.41
C SER A 109 9.66 2.04 11.15
N THR A 110 9.08 1.10 10.41
CA THR A 110 8.29 0.00 10.94
C THR A 110 8.51 -1.27 10.12
N GLU A 111 8.05 -2.38 10.67
CA GLU A 111 7.84 -3.62 9.94
C GLU A 111 6.34 -3.81 9.67
N LEU A 112 6.03 -4.26 8.45
CA LEU A 112 4.80 -4.96 8.10
C LEU A 112 5.07 -6.46 8.25
N GLN A 113 4.17 -7.16 8.91
CA GLN A 113 4.19 -8.62 9.01
C GLN A 113 2.88 -9.18 8.46
N LEU A 114 2.99 -10.17 7.58
CA LEU A 114 1.87 -10.93 7.04
C LEU A 114 2.02 -12.37 7.52
N GLU A 115 0.99 -12.91 8.17
CA GLU A 115 0.94 -14.29 8.60
C GLU A 115 -0.02 -15.08 7.72
N PHE A 116 0.47 -16.20 7.21
CA PHE A 116 -0.33 -17.19 6.49
C PHE A 116 -0.63 -18.38 7.40
N GLN A 117 -1.72 -19.10 7.15
CA GLN A 117 -2.03 -20.30 7.93
C GLN A 117 -1.07 -21.46 7.63
N ASP A 118 -0.56 -21.52 6.41
CA ASP A 118 0.34 -22.56 5.92
C ASP A 118 1.74 -21.99 5.65
N PRO A 119 2.79 -22.84 5.68
CA PRO A 119 4.13 -22.41 5.30
C PRO A 119 4.17 -21.82 3.89
N LEU A 120 4.95 -20.75 3.73
CA LEU A 120 5.12 -20.05 2.47
C LEU A 120 5.82 -20.92 1.43
N LEU A 121 5.48 -20.69 0.15
CA LEU A 121 6.22 -21.19 -0.99
C LEU A 121 7.51 -20.36 -1.15
N PRO A 122 8.49 -20.83 -1.93
CA PRO A 122 9.76 -20.13 -2.06
C PRO A 122 9.70 -18.76 -2.76
N ASN A 123 8.65 -18.49 -3.55
CA ASN A 123 8.56 -17.30 -4.40
C ASN A 123 7.10 -17.01 -4.82
N GLY A 124 6.89 -15.86 -5.46
CA GLY A 124 5.59 -15.48 -6.06
C GLY A 124 4.75 -14.57 -5.17
N TYR A 125 5.39 -13.84 -4.28
CA TYR A 125 4.74 -12.87 -3.40
C TYR A 125 5.03 -11.45 -3.84
N SER A 126 4.00 -10.61 -3.80
CA SER A 126 4.10 -9.18 -4.03
C SER A 126 3.29 -8.45 -2.98
N VAL A 127 3.87 -7.42 -2.37
CA VAL A 127 3.18 -6.59 -1.38
C VAL A 127 3.22 -5.15 -1.83
N THR A 128 2.04 -4.54 -1.94
CA THR A 128 1.88 -3.12 -2.29
C THR A 128 1.17 -2.40 -1.15
N LEU A 129 1.79 -1.34 -0.64
CA LEU A 129 1.22 -0.46 0.37
C LEU A 129 0.91 0.89 -0.27
N THR A 130 -0.31 1.38 -0.05
CA THR A 130 -0.75 2.71 -0.46
C THR A 130 -1.11 3.54 0.76
N PHE A 131 -0.53 4.72 0.86
CA PHE A 131 -0.76 5.67 1.95
C PHE A 131 -1.77 6.76 1.54
N ASP A 132 -2.34 7.43 2.54
CA ASP A 132 -3.35 8.49 2.40
C ASP A 132 -2.88 9.69 1.57
N ASN A 133 -1.59 9.99 1.59
CA ASN A 133 -0.97 11.01 0.76
C ASN A 133 -0.76 10.58 -0.72
N GLY A 134 -1.21 9.39 -1.11
CA GLY A 134 -1.07 8.82 -2.45
C GLY A 134 0.28 8.12 -2.70
N CYS A 135 1.17 8.05 -1.70
CA CYS A 135 2.38 7.26 -1.80
C CYS A 135 2.07 5.79 -2.01
N THR A 136 2.79 5.14 -2.92
CA THR A 136 2.73 3.70 -3.10
C THR A 136 4.13 3.13 -3.08
N VAL A 137 4.33 2.04 -2.34
CA VAL A 137 5.56 1.24 -2.36
C VAL A 137 5.19 -0.21 -2.62
N THR A 138 5.99 -0.88 -3.44
CA THR A 138 5.80 -2.29 -3.78
C THR A 138 7.11 -3.05 -3.59
N ALA A 139 7.04 -4.27 -3.08
CA ALA A 139 8.14 -5.21 -3.07
C ALA A 139 7.68 -6.59 -3.54
N ASN A 140 8.63 -7.38 -4.04
CA ASN A 140 8.41 -8.73 -4.53
C ASN A 140 9.47 -9.65 -3.94
N ASN A 141 9.16 -10.95 -3.87
CA ASN A 141 10.11 -12.00 -3.53
C ASN A 141 10.23 -13.03 -4.64
#